data_AF-A0A399ZU08-F1
#
_entry.id   AF-A0A399ZU08-F1
#
_cell.length_a   1.000
_cell.length_b   1.000
_cell.length_c   1.000
_cell.angle_alpha   90.00
_cell.angle_beta   90.00
_cell.angle_gamma   90.00
#
_symmetry.space_group_name_H-M   'P 1'
#
loop_
_entity.id
_entity.type
_entity.pdbx_description
1 polymer ?
#
loop_
_entity_poly.entity_id
_entity_poly.type
_entity_poly.pdbx_seq_one_letter_code
_entity_poly.pdbx_strand_id
1 'polypeptide(L)'
;MDFYSSKLKLLLVQIFLTLLSVLLLTLLRTTIGIILSLFFILLVIKTLPDLFVSTPVLQFDLNGIQTSNQRNNRFGLILWEDIVKIDVGVFFFNRFLTIEVNDPEKFKSRVIADKGKLLALLFQDPSPYISLSFDLMTPSLDKAIEYIKSHHPDKLGGSIAKT
;
A
#
# COMPACT_ATOMS: atom_id res chain seq x y z
N MET A 1 -13.27 68.79 34.36
CA MET A 1 -14.28 67.71 34.50
C MET A 1 -13.92 66.54 33.56
N ASP A 2 -12.61 66.27 33.39
CA ASP A 2 -12.10 65.61 32.17
C ASP A 2 -11.54 64.20 32.41
N PHE A 3 -11.38 63.83 33.69
CA PHE A 3 -10.82 62.54 34.09
C PHE A 3 -11.78 61.36 33.87
N TYR A 4 -13.09 61.62 33.85
CA TYR A 4 -14.11 60.60 33.60
C TYR A 4 -14.31 60.32 32.09
N SER A 5 -14.14 61.33 31.25
CA SER A 5 -14.26 61.21 29.79
C SER A 5 -13.11 60.40 29.18
N SER A 6 -11.89 60.54 29.71
CA SER A 6 -10.72 59.81 29.23
C SER A 6 -10.76 58.31 29.57
N LYS A 7 -11.24 57.93 30.76
CA LYS A 7 -11.39 56.52 31.17
C LYS A 7 -12.45 55.78 30.35
N LEU A 8 -13.57 56.44 30.05
CA LEU A 8 -14.65 55.84 29.26
C LEU A 8 -14.21 55.61 27.81
N LYS A 9 -13.47 56.54 27.21
CA LYS A 9 -12.87 56.36 25.88
C LYS A 9 -11.86 55.21 25.86
N LEU A 10 -11.03 55.09 26.89
CA LEU A 10 -10.03 54.02 27.00
C LEU A 10 -10.69 52.65 27.15
N LEU A 11 -11.77 52.57 27.93
CA LEU A 11 -12.56 51.36 28.11
C LEU A 11 -13.27 50.94 26.80
N LEU A 12 -13.82 51.88 26.04
CA LEU A 12 -14.43 51.60 24.73
C LEU A 12 -13.40 51.08 23.71
N VAL A 13 -12.20 51.66 23.69
CA VAL A 13 -11.11 51.19 22.83
C VAL A 13 -10.70 49.76 23.20
N GLN A 14 -10.61 49.44 24.49
CA GLN A 14 -10.28 48.10 24.97
C GLN A 14 -11.37 47.06 24.61
N ILE A 15 -12.65 47.41 24.72
CA ILE A 15 -13.76 46.56 24.28
C ILE A 15 -13.72 46.34 22.76
N PHE A 16 -13.43 47.38 21.99
CA PHE A 16 -13.31 47.25 20.53
C PHE A 16 -12.16 46.33 20.12
N LEU A 17 -10.99 46.47 20.73
CA LEU A 17 -9.81 45.62 20.47
C LEU A 17 -10.05 44.16 20.84
N THR A 18 -10.75 43.90 21.93
CA THR A 18 -11.11 42.53 22.36
C THR A 18 -12.16 41.90 21.46
N LEU A 19 -13.15 42.66 21.00
CA LEU A 19 -14.12 42.18 20.00
C LEU A 19 -13.45 41.91 18.65
N LEU A 20 -12.53 42.78 18.21
CA LEU A 20 -11.79 42.62 16.97
C LEU A 20 -10.89 41.38 17.00
N SER A 21 -10.21 41.10 18.12
CA SER A 21 -9.36 39.91 18.25
C SER A 21 -10.18 38.61 18.27
N VAL A 22 -11.33 38.59 18.96
CA VAL A 22 -12.26 37.45 18.95
C VAL A 22 -12.85 37.22 17.54
N LEU A 23 -13.20 38.28 16.83
CA LEU A 23 -13.68 38.21 15.45
C LEU A 23 -12.59 37.66 14.51
N LEU A 24 -11.35 38.12 14.66
CA LEU A 24 -10.23 37.63 13.85
C LEU A 24 -9.97 36.13 14.08
N LEU A 25 -9.98 35.69 15.34
CA LEU A 25 -9.77 34.29 15.73
C LEU A 25 -10.86 33.37 15.20
N THR A 26 -12.12 33.81 15.25
CA THR A 26 -13.26 33.04 14.73
C THR A 26 -13.25 32.96 13.20
N LEU A 27 -12.90 34.04 12.50
CA LEU A 27 -12.71 34.02 11.05
C LEU A 27 -11.56 33.07 10.66
N LEU A 28 -10.42 33.14 11.34
CA LEU A 28 -9.25 32.30 11.06
C LEU A 28 -9.54 30.81 11.24
N ARG A 29 -10.28 30.46 12.30
CA ARG A 29 -10.72 29.08 12.55
C ARG A 29 -11.66 28.59 11.46
N THR A 30 -12.54 29.46 10.97
CA THR A 30 -13.50 29.14 9.90
C THR A 30 -12.80 28.93 8.57
N THR A 31 -11.85 29.80 8.20
CA THR A 31 -11.09 29.67 6.95
C THR A 31 -10.18 28.43 6.95
N ILE A 32 -9.49 28.16 8.06
CA ILE A 32 -8.68 26.93 8.21
C ILE A 32 -9.57 25.69 8.10
N GLY A 33 -10.76 25.70 8.71
CA GLY A 33 -11.72 24.61 8.59
C GLY A 33 -12.19 24.36 7.16
N ILE A 34 -12.46 25.42 6.39
CA ILE A 34 -12.84 25.32 4.97
C ILE A 34 -11.68 24.75 4.14
N ILE A 35 -10.45 25.23 4.34
CA ILE A 35 -9.26 24.77 3.62
C ILE A 35 -9.02 23.28 3.89
N LEU A 36 -9.09 22.85 5.16
CA LEU A 36 -8.92 21.46 5.54
C LEU A 36 -10.02 20.56 4.96
N SER A 37 -11.27 21.03 4.96
CA SER A 37 -12.39 20.30 4.37
C SER A 37 -12.22 20.12 2.86
N LEU A 38 -11.83 21.18 2.14
CA LEU A 38 -11.53 21.10 0.70
C LEU A 38 -10.37 20.15 0.41
N PHE A 39 -9.30 20.21 1.20
CA PHE A 39 -8.17 19.29 1.07
C PHE A 39 -8.57 17.84 1.33
N PHE A 40 -9.41 17.59 2.34
CA PHE A 40 -9.93 16.27 2.65
C PHE A 40 -10.83 15.74 1.52
N ILE A 41 -11.73 16.57 0.98
CA ILE A 41 -12.57 16.21 -0.17
C ILE A 41 -11.70 15.87 -1.38
N LEU A 42 -10.68 16.67 -1.68
CA LEU A 42 -9.74 16.38 -2.78
C LEU A 42 -8.97 15.08 -2.55
N LEU A 43 -8.52 14.82 -1.32
CA LEU A 43 -7.88 13.56 -0.97
C LEU A 43 -8.83 12.38 -1.18
N VAL A 44 -10.06 12.46 -0.66
CA VAL A 44 -11.06 11.40 -0.83
C VAL A 44 -11.38 11.18 -2.30
N ILE A 45 -11.64 12.22 -3.09
CA ILE A 45 -11.91 12.07 -4.54
C ILE A 45 -10.74 11.40 -5.26
N LYS A 46 -9.49 11.67 -4.84
CA LYS A 46 -8.30 11.08 -5.46
C LYS A 46 -8.05 9.63 -5.00
N THR A 47 -8.21 9.33 -3.72
CA THR A 47 -7.84 8.01 -3.16
C THR A 47 -8.97 7.00 -3.20
N LEU A 48 -10.23 7.45 -3.19
CA LEU A 48 -11.40 6.57 -3.20
C LEU A 48 -11.46 5.70 -4.47
N PRO A 49 -11.22 6.22 -5.69
CA PRO A 49 -11.15 5.38 -6.89
C PRO A 49 -10.03 4.35 -6.80
N ASP A 50 -8.85 4.72 -6.28
CA ASP A 50 -7.74 3.77 -6.13
C ASP A 50 -8.11 2.61 -5.21
N LEU A 51 -8.88 2.85 -4.14
CA LEU A 51 -9.35 1.78 -3.23
C LEU A 51 -10.36 0.81 -3.88
N PHE A 52 -11.11 1.26 -4.89
CA PHE A 52 -12.14 0.43 -5.55
C PHE A 52 -11.70 -0.16 -6.90
N VAL A 53 -10.70 0.43 -7.55
CA VAL A 53 -10.23 0.01 -8.89
C VAL A 53 -8.94 -0.81 -8.81
N SER A 54 -8.12 -0.63 -7.77
CA SER A 54 -6.86 -1.40 -7.64
C SER A 54 -7.11 -2.78 -7.02
N THR A 55 -7.67 -3.71 -7.80
CA THR A 55 -7.47 -5.12 -7.47
C THR A 55 -5.97 -5.36 -7.43
N PRO A 56 -5.40 -5.92 -6.34
CA PRO A 56 -3.99 -6.23 -6.30
C PRO A 56 -3.67 -7.21 -7.45
N VAL A 57 -2.72 -6.83 -8.31
CA VAL A 57 -2.39 -7.59 -9.52
C VAL A 57 -1.10 -8.35 -9.32
N LEU A 58 -1.18 -9.65 -9.54
CA LEU A 58 -0.03 -10.51 -9.78
C LEU A 58 0.26 -10.49 -11.28
N GLN A 59 1.45 -10.05 -11.66
CA GLN A 59 1.89 -10.12 -13.05
C GLN A 59 2.94 -11.20 -13.19
N PHE A 60 2.75 -12.02 -14.21
CA PHE A 60 3.73 -12.99 -14.67
C PHE A 60 4.37 -12.40 -15.93
N ASP A 61 5.64 -12.03 -15.83
CA ASP A 61 6.40 -11.41 -16.90
C ASP A 61 7.62 -12.28 -17.25
N LEU A 62 8.33 -11.95 -18.32
CA LEU A 62 9.53 -12.66 -18.77
C LEU A 62 10.62 -12.76 -17.69
N ASN A 63 10.64 -11.84 -16.73
CA ASN A 63 11.64 -11.81 -15.67
C ASN A 63 11.25 -12.65 -14.44
N GLY A 64 9.95 -12.79 -14.17
CA GLY A 64 9.48 -13.42 -12.93
C GLY A 64 8.01 -13.14 -12.60
N ILE A 65 7.68 -13.39 -11.34
CA ILE A 65 6.37 -13.14 -10.72
C ILE A 65 6.47 -11.85 -9.90
N GLN A 66 5.60 -10.86 -10.14
CA GLN A 66 5.59 -9.59 -9.40
C GLN A 66 4.19 -9.25 -8.89
N THR A 67 4.09 -8.51 -7.77
CA THR A 67 2.81 -8.20 -7.12
C THR A 67 2.40 -6.72 -7.30
N SER A 68 2.93 -6.05 -8.33
CA SER A 68 2.60 -4.65 -8.63
C SER A 68 2.31 -4.45 -10.11
N ASN A 69 1.38 -3.54 -10.39
CA ASN A 69 1.07 -3.08 -11.74
C ASN A 69 2.05 -2.05 -12.30
N GLN A 70 2.90 -1.47 -11.46
CA GLN A 70 3.80 -0.40 -11.88
C GLN A 70 5.11 -0.99 -12.38
N ARG A 71 5.44 -0.74 -13.66
CA ARG A 71 6.66 -1.21 -14.34
C ARG A 71 7.97 -0.87 -13.59
N ASN A 72 7.96 0.22 -12.83
CA ASN A 72 9.11 0.67 -12.02
C ASN A 72 9.03 0.25 -10.55
N ASN A 73 7.96 -0.43 -10.13
CA ASN A 73 7.76 -0.88 -8.76
C ASN A 73 7.82 -2.42 -8.72
N ARG A 74 9.03 -2.97 -8.67
CA ARG A 74 9.30 -4.42 -8.64
C ARG A 74 9.00 -5.06 -7.28
N PHE A 75 7.93 -4.62 -6.63
CA PHE A 75 7.53 -5.15 -5.34
C PHE A 75 7.20 -6.65 -5.47
N GLY A 76 7.84 -7.46 -4.63
CA GLY A 76 7.63 -8.90 -4.62
C GLY A 76 8.08 -9.63 -5.89
N LEU A 77 9.04 -9.08 -6.64
CA LEU A 77 9.59 -9.76 -7.83
C LEU A 77 10.36 -11.03 -7.43
N ILE A 78 9.82 -12.19 -7.77
CA ILE A 78 10.46 -13.50 -7.68
C ILE A 78 10.93 -13.87 -9.08
N LEU A 79 12.25 -13.86 -9.31
CA LEU A 79 12.82 -14.16 -10.62
C LEU A 79 12.66 -15.64 -10.96
N TRP A 80 12.37 -15.96 -12.22
CA TRP A 80 12.24 -17.36 -12.68
C TRP A 80 13.50 -18.19 -12.42
N GLU A 81 14.67 -17.58 -12.51
CA GLU A 81 15.97 -18.22 -12.24
C GLU A 81 16.15 -18.62 -10.77
N ASP A 82 15.53 -17.89 -9.84
CA ASP A 82 15.63 -18.20 -8.41
C ASP A 82 14.56 -19.22 -7.96
N ILE A 83 13.58 -19.55 -8.82
CA ILE A 83 12.53 -20.53 -8.52
C ILE A 83 13.04 -21.94 -8.81
N VAL A 84 13.00 -22.79 -7.78
CA VAL A 84 13.29 -24.22 -7.88
C VAL A 84 12.05 -24.98 -8.32
N LYS A 85 10.92 -24.72 -7.65
CA LYS A 85 9.69 -25.49 -7.82
C LYS A 85 8.47 -24.66 -7.45
N ILE A 86 7.36 -24.91 -8.12
CA ILE A 86 6.06 -24.32 -7.85
C ILE A 86 5.04 -25.44 -7.62
N ASP A 87 4.37 -25.41 -6.48
CA ASP A 87 3.29 -26.33 -6.11
C ASP A 87 2.02 -25.57 -5.74
N VAL A 88 0.88 -26.27 -5.72
CA VAL A 88 -0.38 -25.72 -5.19
C VAL A 88 -0.63 -26.34 -3.83
N GLY A 89 -0.53 -25.52 -2.78
CA GLY A 89 -0.93 -25.87 -1.44
C GLY A 89 -2.43 -25.62 -1.22
N VAL A 90 -3.05 -26.40 -0.34
CA VAL A 90 -4.44 -26.19 0.09
C VAL A 90 -4.46 -26.09 1.62
N PHE A 91 -5.01 -25.01 2.15
CA PHE A 91 -5.14 -24.81 3.59
C PHE A 91 -6.52 -24.21 3.91
N PHE A 92 -7.29 -24.88 4.77
CA PHE A 92 -8.66 -24.51 5.14
C PHE A 92 -9.52 -24.04 3.95
N PHE A 93 -9.55 -24.83 2.87
CA PHE A 93 -10.30 -24.59 1.62
C PHE A 93 -9.77 -23.49 0.69
N ASN A 94 -8.72 -22.76 1.09
CA ASN A 94 -8.06 -21.81 0.20
C ASN A 94 -6.88 -22.49 -0.51
N ARG A 95 -6.72 -22.17 -1.79
CA ARG A 95 -5.61 -22.65 -2.62
C ARG A 95 -4.54 -21.57 -2.68
N PHE A 96 -3.29 -21.97 -2.48
CA PHE A 96 -2.14 -21.08 -2.47
C PHE A 96 -1.12 -21.58 -3.48
N LEU A 97 -0.42 -20.66 -4.13
CA LEU A 97 0.77 -21.00 -4.91
C LEU A 97 1.96 -21.02 -3.96
N THR A 98 2.58 -22.18 -3.80
CA THR A 98 3.78 -22.35 -2.99
C THR A 98 4.98 -22.37 -3.93
N ILE A 99 5.90 -21.44 -3.72
CA ILE A 99 7.09 -21.26 -4.54
C ILE A 99 8.31 -21.57 -3.67
N GLU A 100 9.09 -22.55 -4.09
CA GLU A 100 10.37 -22.87 -3.49
C GLU A 100 11.48 -22.09 -4.20
N VAL A 101 12.27 -21.36 -3.42
CA VAL A 101 13.35 -20.48 -3.89
C VAL A 101 14.70 -21.10 -3.58
N ASN A 102 15.65 -21.03 -4.53
CA ASN A 102 16.97 -21.63 -4.39
C ASN A 102 17.82 -20.97 -3.28
N ASP A 103 17.76 -19.64 -3.19
CA ASP A 103 18.49 -18.84 -2.20
C ASP A 103 17.55 -17.80 -1.55
N PRO A 104 16.89 -18.16 -0.42
CA PRO A 104 15.96 -17.27 0.25
C PRO A 104 16.63 -16.02 0.83
N GLU A 105 17.90 -16.09 1.23
CA GLU A 105 18.63 -14.94 1.77
C GLU A 105 18.98 -13.93 0.67
N LYS A 106 19.39 -14.40 -0.52
CA LYS A 106 19.55 -13.54 -1.70
C LYS A 106 18.22 -12.88 -2.08
N PHE A 107 17.12 -13.62 -2.08
CA PHE A 107 15.79 -13.03 -2.34
C PHE A 107 15.45 -11.94 -1.31
N LYS A 108 15.57 -12.25 -0.02
CA LYS A 108 15.30 -11.33 1.09
C LYS A 108 16.16 -10.07 1.03
N SER A 109 17.45 -10.20 0.75
CA SER A 109 18.36 -9.06 0.66
C SER A 109 17.94 -8.06 -0.43
N ARG A 110 17.47 -8.54 -1.59
CA ARG A 110 16.91 -7.68 -2.65
C ARG A 110 15.63 -6.98 -2.21
N VAL A 111 14.71 -7.71 -1.59
CA VAL A 111 13.44 -7.12 -1.12
C VAL A 111 13.69 -6.02 -0.07
N ILE A 112 14.63 -6.26 0.86
CA ILE A 112 15.00 -5.26 1.89
C ILE A 112 15.71 -4.06 1.25
N ALA A 113 16.57 -4.26 0.25
CA ALA A 113 17.24 -3.17 -0.46
C ALA A 113 16.23 -2.25 -1.16
N ASP A 114 15.18 -2.81 -1.76
CA ASP A 114 14.20 -2.06 -2.54
C ASP A 114 13.14 -1.34 -1.69
N LYS A 115 12.81 -1.87 -0.50
CA LYS A 115 11.65 -1.39 0.30
C LYS A 115 11.96 -1.07 1.76
N GLY A 116 13.22 -1.22 2.16
CA GLY A 116 13.72 -0.83 3.46
C GLY A 116 13.46 -1.85 4.57
N LYS A 117 13.98 -1.52 5.75
CA LYS A 117 14.03 -2.41 6.93
C LYS A 117 12.66 -2.80 7.50
N LEU A 118 11.58 -2.11 7.15
CA LEU A 118 10.23 -2.41 7.65
C LEU A 118 9.75 -3.81 7.25
N LEU A 119 10.15 -4.31 6.08
CA LEU A 119 9.80 -5.66 5.63
C LEU A 119 10.74 -6.73 6.18
N ALA A 120 11.89 -6.37 6.75
CA ALA A 120 12.85 -7.35 7.29
C ALA A 120 12.25 -8.20 8.41
N LEU A 121 11.28 -7.65 9.15
CA LEU A 121 10.55 -8.37 10.21
C LEU A 121 9.67 -9.50 9.67
N LEU A 122 9.19 -9.40 8.41
CA LEU A 122 8.38 -10.44 7.77
C LEU A 122 9.20 -11.63 7.28
N PHE A 123 10.53 -11.46 7.16
CA PHE A 123 11.47 -12.48 6.67
C PHE A 123 12.42 -12.97 7.77
N GLN A 124 11.99 -12.95 9.04
CA GLN A 124 12.82 -13.44 10.15
C GLN A 124 13.03 -14.96 10.07
N ASP A 125 12.08 -15.69 9.50
CA ASP A 125 12.17 -17.12 9.30
C ASP A 125 12.80 -17.43 7.93
N PRO A 126 13.97 -18.11 7.85
CA PRO A 126 14.67 -18.43 6.61
C PRO A 126 14.00 -19.59 5.84
N SER A 127 12.67 -19.55 5.72
CA SER A 127 11.94 -20.52 4.91
C SER A 127 12.27 -20.30 3.43
N PRO A 128 12.63 -21.36 2.68
CA PRO A 128 12.79 -21.27 1.23
C PRO A 128 11.44 -21.17 0.50
N TYR A 129 10.32 -21.31 1.22
CA TYR A 129 8.99 -21.33 0.66
C TYR A 129 8.30 -19.97 0.78
N ILE A 130 7.86 -19.45 -0.37
CA ILE A 130 6.99 -18.28 -0.48
C ILE A 130 5.58 -18.77 -0.82
N SER A 131 4.59 -18.38 -0.02
CA SER A 131 3.19 -18.70 -0.29
C SER A 131 2.45 -17.46 -0.80
N LEU A 132 1.81 -17.57 -1.96
CA LEU A 132 1.00 -16.52 -2.56
C LEU A 132 -0.47 -16.93 -2.50
N SER A 133 -1.27 -16.11 -1.80
CA SER A 133 -2.73 -16.20 -1.89
C SER A 133 -3.21 -15.48 -3.13
N PHE A 134 -4.20 -16.07 -3.79
CA PHE A 134 -4.89 -15.48 -4.95
C PHE A 134 -6.28 -14.97 -4.58
N ASP A 135 -6.63 -14.97 -3.29
CA ASP A 135 -7.89 -14.38 -2.82
C ASP A 135 -7.93 -12.89 -3.20
N LEU A 136 -8.91 -12.52 -4.02
CA LEU A 136 -9.11 -11.16 -4.54
C LEU A 136 -7.98 -10.65 -5.48
N MET A 137 -7.06 -11.52 -5.92
CA MET A 137 -6.02 -11.16 -6.89
C MET A 137 -6.51 -11.34 -8.33
N THR A 138 -6.00 -10.52 -9.24
CA THR A 138 -6.11 -10.76 -10.69
C THR A 138 -4.71 -10.95 -11.28
N PRO A 139 -4.47 -11.96 -12.15
CA PRO A 139 -5.38 -13.02 -12.59
C PRO A 139 -5.65 -14.06 -11.48
N SER A 140 -6.64 -14.94 -11.69
CA SER A 140 -6.96 -16.03 -10.76
C SER A 140 -5.84 -17.09 -10.74
N LEU A 141 -5.82 -17.90 -9.68
CA LEU A 141 -4.83 -18.99 -9.52
C LEU A 141 -4.80 -19.95 -10.73
N ASP A 142 -5.96 -20.33 -11.26
CA ASP A 142 -6.00 -21.26 -12.39
C ASP A 142 -5.38 -20.68 -13.65
N LYS A 143 -5.60 -19.38 -13.91
CA LYS A 143 -4.95 -18.66 -15.03
C LYS A 143 -3.44 -18.52 -14.81
N ALA A 144 -3.01 -18.31 -13.56
CA ALA A 144 -1.60 -18.29 -13.22
C ALA A 144 -0.94 -19.66 -13.49
N ILE A 145 -1.60 -20.74 -13.07
CA ILE A 145 -1.13 -22.11 -13.32
C ILE A 145 -1.06 -22.40 -14.82
N GLU A 146 -2.08 -22.02 -15.59
CA GLU A 146 -2.10 -22.17 -17.05
C GLU A 146 -0.92 -21.45 -17.71
N TYR A 147 -0.64 -20.21 -17.31
CA TYR A 147 0.51 -19.45 -17.79
C TYR A 147 1.84 -20.15 -17.47
N ILE A 148 2.01 -20.65 -16.24
CA ILE A 148 3.23 -21.35 -15.82
C ILE A 148 3.36 -22.67 -16.60
N LYS A 149 2.27 -23.43 -16.79
CA LYS A 149 2.24 -24.65 -17.62
C LYS A 149 2.70 -24.39 -19.05
N SER A 150 2.34 -23.25 -19.65
CA SER A 150 2.70 -22.96 -21.03
C SER A 150 4.09 -22.33 -21.22
N HIS A 151 4.62 -21.58 -20.25
CA HIS A 151 5.88 -20.84 -20.39
C HIS A 151 7.06 -21.37 -19.56
N HIS A 152 6.78 -21.98 -18.40
CA HIS A 152 7.78 -22.46 -17.44
C HIS A 152 7.41 -23.87 -16.89
N PRO A 153 7.18 -24.87 -17.77
CA PRO A 153 6.73 -26.20 -17.36
C PRO A 153 7.76 -26.93 -16.49
N ASP A 154 9.04 -26.61 -16.64
CA ASP A 154 10.16 -27.15 -15.86
C ASP A 154 10.10 -26.77 -14.38
N LYS A 155 9.39 -25.67 -14.06
CA LYS A 155 9.24 -25.18 -12.68
C LYS A 155 8.06 -25.83 -11.95
N LEU A 156 7.23 -26.61 -12.63
CA LEU A 156 6.04 -27.20 -12.02
C LEU A 156 6.37 -28.42 -11.17
N GLY A 157 5.84 -28.41 -9.96
CA GLY A 157 5.85 -29.53 -9.04
C GLY A 157 4.86 -30.63 -9.40
N GLY A 158 5.14 -31.84 -8.89
CA GLY A 158 4.35 -33.03 -9.17
C GLY A 158 2.88 -32.96 -8.73
N SER A 159 2.50 -32.02 -7.85
CA SER A 159 1.10 -31.83 -7.44
C SER A 159 0.26 -31.13 -8.51
N ILE A 160 0.89 -30.31 -9.36
CA ILE A 160 0.22 -29.52 -10.42
C ILE A 160 0.20 -30.29 -11.75
N ALA A 161 1.18 -31.17 -11.99
CA ALA A 161 1.28 -31.95 -13.22
C ALA A 161 0.19 -33.03 -13.37
N LYS A 162 -0.52 -33.38 -12.29
CA LYS A 162 -1.55 -34.43 -12.25
C LYS A 162 -2.99 -33.91 -12.29
N THR A 163 -3.16 -32.59 -12.36
CA THR A 163 -4.45 -31.89 -12.36
C THR A 163 -4.66 -31.21 -13.70
#